data_AF-A0A832SWN3-F1
#
_entry.id   AF-A0A832SWN3-F1
#
_cell.length_a   1.000
_cell.length_b   1.000
_cell.length_c   1.000
_cell.angle_alpha   90.00
_cell.angle_beta   90.00
_cell.angle_gamma   90.00
#
_symmetry.space_group_name_H-M   'P 1'
#
loop_
_entity.id
_entity.type
_entity.pdbx_description
1 polymer ?
#
loop_
_entity_poly.entity_id
_entity_poly.type
_entity_poly.pdbx_seq_one_letter_code
_entity_poly.pdbx_strand_id
1 'polypeptide(L)'
;MLTAIEYGRAGALYLKLNLTRYYKWQVDFIYFIGNSTDPDPADGLALNFYREPMLGGAGGHIGYSGIPGWAVEFDTHYVYGNPWDPPYQHIALTEIHAENHVYFFGGRVDLRNRWMYARVAFTALERNSTHIYGRLQVTVWDRADRQNLAPLGNVLINSSYTGWFKIYGHYLGFSAATGGQRDSHALWWTRVEVCPAPVGGVVEDHTWLLLLIGATLVTALYLQRHIL
;
A
#
# COMPACT_ATOMS: atom_id res chain seq x y z
N MET A 1 3.98 5.32 -13.08
CA MET A 1 3.83 3.93 -13.60
C MET A 1 4.78 3.04 -12.80
N LEU A 2 4.32 1.89 -12.32
CA LEU A 2 5.17 0.89 -11.66
C LEU A 2 5.57 -0.23 -12.63
N THR A 3 4.62 -0.74 -13.40
CA THR A 3 4.90 -1.70 -14.49
C THR A 3 3.99 -1.42 -15.70
N ALA A 4 4.51 -1.68 -16.90
CA ALA A 4 3.76 -1.65 -18.16
C ALA A 4 3.16 -3.04 -18.47
N ILE A 5 2.32 -3.12 -19.52
CA ILE A 5 1.67 -4.36 -19.97
C ILE A 5 2.69 -5.26 -20.69
N GLU A 6 3.62 -5.82 -19.92
CA GLU A 6 4.72 -6.66 -20.39
C GLU A 6 4.87 -7.88 -19.48
N TYR A 7 5.49 -8.95 -19.96
CA TYR A 7 5.73 -10.16 -19.17
C TYR A 7 6.89 -9.98 -18.19
N GLY A 8 6.78 -10.59 -17.01
CA GLY A 8 7.88 -10.74 -16.05
C GLY A 8 8.53 -9.42 -15.60
N ARG A 9 7.74 -8.36 -15.41
CA ARG A 9 8.22 -7.06 -14.91
C ARG A 9 7.98 -6.93 -13.43
N ALA A 10 8.87 -6.21 -12.76
CA ALA A 10 8.67 -5.74 -11.40
C ALA A 10 9.09 -4.28 -11.33
N GLY A 11 8.39 -3.48 -10.54
CA GLY A 11 8.72 -2.09 -10.29
C GLY A 11 8.42 -1.72 -8.85
N ALA A 12 9.24 -0.83 -8.29
CA ALA A 12 9.04 -0.30 -6.95
C ALA A 12 9.43 1.17 -6.87
N LEU A 13 8.81 1.88 -5.95
CA LEU A 13 9.09 3.27 -5.61
C LEU A 13 9.09 3.41 -4.09
N TYR A 14 10.16 3.96 -3.53
CA TYR A 14 10.29 4.13 -2.09
C TYR A 14 10.59 5.57 -1.69
N LEU A 15 9.94 5.99 -0.62
CA LEU A 15 10.21 7.18 0.16
C LEU A 15 10.91 6.77 1.45
N LYS A 16 12.04 7.41 1.75
CA LYS A 16 12.67 7.30 3.08
C LYS A 16 11.83 8.05 4.10
N LEU A 17 10.94 7.34 4.78
CA LEU A 17 10.06 7.88 5.82
C LEU A 17 10.02 6.90 6.98
N ASN A 18 10.65 7.29 8.09
CA ASN A 18 10.68 6.47 9.28
C ASN A 18 9.33 6.53 10.02
N LEU A 19 8.39 5.67 9.62
CA LEU A 19 7.05 5.59 10.18
C LEU A 19 7.03 5.24 11.68
N THR A 20 8.11 4.67 12.22
CA THR A 20 8.22 4.31 13.64
C THR A 20 8.29 5.53 14.57
N ARG A 21 8.47 6.74 14.03
CA ARG A 21 8.46 7.98 14.82
C ARG A 21 7.06 8.51 15.11
N TYR A 22 6.05 7.95 14.46
CA TYR A 22 4.68 8.44 14.51
C TYR A 22 3.79 7.43 15.22
N TYR A 23 2.91 7.91 16.10
CA TYR A 23 1.91 7.04 16.74
C TYR A 23 0.70 6.82 15.83
N LYS A 24 0.48 7.70 14.84
CA LYS A 24 -0.47 7.49 13.76
C LYS A 24 0.14 7.85 12.43
N TRP A 25 -0.22 7.09 11.40
CA TRP A 25 0.06 7.46 10.02
C TRP A 25 -1.07 7.00 9.11
N GLN A 26 -1.25 7.67 7.98
CA GLN A 26 -2.22 7.34 6.95
C GLN A 26 -1.60 7.54 5.59
N VAL A 27 -1.87 6.61 4.68
CA VAL A 27 -1.52 6.71 3.27
C VAL A 27 -2.79 6.64 2.48
N ASP A 28 -3.11 7.74 1.81
CA ASP A 28 -4.15 7.79 0.79
C ASP A 28 -3.50 7.69 -0.59
N PHE A 29 -4.09 6.94 -1.51
CA PHE A 29 -3.58 6.87 -2.87
C PHE A 29 -4.65 6.52 -3.90
N ILE A 30 -4.43 7.02 -5.12
CA ILE A 30 -5.23 6.68 -6.30
C ILE A 30 -4.39 5.79 -7.18
N TYR A 31 -4.89 4.58 -7.44
CA TYR A 31 -4.18 3.56 -8.20
C TYR A 31 -5.04 2.98 -9.32
N PHE A 32 -4.38 2.30 -10.25
CA PHE A 32 -5.00 1.57 -11.35
C PHE A 32 -4.24 0.26 -11.58
N ILE A 33 -5.01 -0.81 -11.74
CA ILE A 33 -4.55 -2.12 -12.22
C ILE A 33 -5.43 -2.46 -13.43
N GLY A 34 -4.87 -2.71 -14.62
CA GLY A 34 -5.69 -3.02 -15.79
C GLY A 34 -5.05 -2.78 -17.14
N ASN A 35 -5.92 -2.74 -18.17
CA ASN A 35 -5.64 -2.55 -19.60
C ASN A 35 -5.10 -3.78 -20.34
N SER A 36 -4.73 -4.86 -19.66
CA SER A 36 -4.40 -6.11 -20.36
C SER A 36 -5.65 -6.81 -20.90
N THR A 37 -5.48 -7.44 -22.06
CA THR A 37 -6.48 -8.28 -22.73
C THR A 37 -6.25 -9.76 -22.48
N ASP A 38 -5.28 -10.13 -21.63
CA ASP A 38 -5.04 -11.53 -21.26
C ASP A 38 -6.31 -12.11 -20.58
N PRO A 39 -6.55 -13.43 -20.64
CA PRO A 39 -7.75 -14.03 -20.06
C PRO A 39 -7.76 -14.00 -18.52
N ASP A 40 -6.59 -13.98 -17.90
CA ASP A 40 -6.41 -13.85 -16.45
C ASP A 40 -5.25 -12.90 -16.11
N PRO A 41 -5.44 -11.59 -16.31
CA PRO A 41 -4.34 -10.64 -16.15
C PRO A 41 -3.90 -10.43 -14.71
N ALA A 42 -2.59 -10.26 -14.53
CA ALA A 42 -1.87 -10.41 -13.26
C ALA A 42 -0.72 -9.38 -13.13
N ASP A 43 -0.09 -9.20 -11.96
CA ASP A 43 -0.31 -9.93 -10.71
C ASP A 43 -0.90 -9.04 -9.63
N GLY A 44 -0.41 -7.81 -9.48
CA GLY A 44 -1.00 -6.86 -8.55
C GLY A 44 -0.07 -5.74 -8.15
N LEU A 45 -0.51 -4.98 -7.15
CA LEU A 45 0.19 -3.84 -6.56
C LEU A 45 0.21 -3.99 -5.04
N ALA A 46 1.22 -3.43 -4.38
CA ALA A 46 1.28 -3.37 -2.93
C ALA A 46 1.71 -2.01 -2.40
N LEU A 47 1.19 -1.64 -1.23
CA LEU A 47 1.75 -0.61 -0.36
C LEU A 47 2.73 -1.27 0.63
N ASN A 48 3.99 -0.88 0.58
CA ASN A 48 5.08 -1.43 1.39
C ASN A 48 5.42 -0.50 2.56
N PHE A 49 5.56 -1.03 3.78
CA PHE A 49 5.92 -0.24 4.96
C PHE A 49 6.81 -1.01 5.93
N TYR A 50 7.56 -0.26 6.74
CA TYR A 50 8.66 -0.77 7.58
C TYR A 50 9.63 -1.67 6.80
N ARG A 51 9.91 -1.35 5.52
CA ARG A 51 10.67 -2.19 4.60
C ARG A 51 12.03 -1.57 4.25
N GLU A 52 12.96 -2.39 3.75
CA GLU A 52 14.14 -1.93 3.00
C GLU A 52 13.80 -1.55 1.55
N PRO A 53 14.49 -0.57 0.92
CA PRO A 53 14.10 -0.01 -0.37
C PRO A 53 14.64 -0.87 -1.54
N MET A 54 14.30 -2.16 -1.55
CA MET A 54 14.76 -3.12 -2.55
C MET A 54 13.61 -3.52 -3.50
N LEU A 55 13.96 -4.00 -4.68
CA LEU A 55 13.01 -4.57 -5.64
C LEU A 55 12.98 -6.09 -5.49
N GLY A 56 11.80 -6.64 -5.21
CA GLY A 56 11.55 -8.08 -5.14
C GLY A 56 11.28 -8.70 -6.51
N GLY A 57 10.83 -9.95 -6.51
CA GLY A 57 10.55 -10.71 -7.73
C GLY A 57 9.35 -10.20 -8.54
N ALA A 58 9.30 -10.58 -9.82
CA ALA A 58 8.14 -10.42 -10.69
C ALA A 58 7.06 -11.48 -10.41
N GLY A 59 5.94 -11.48 -11.14
CA GLY A 59 4.84 -12.44 -10.91
C GLY A 59 4.11 -12.20 -9.58
N GLY A 60 3.58 -13.28 -9.00
CA GLY A 60 2.95 -13.28 -7.67
C GLY A 60 3.84 -12.83 -6.50
N HIS A 61 5.10 -12.47 -6.75
CA HIS A 61 5.96 -11.80 -5.77
C HIS A 61 5.70 -10.28 -5.66
N ILE A 62 4.91 -9.70 -6.58
CA ILE A 62 4.40 -8.31 -6.56
C ILE A 62 5.51 -7.25 -6.36
N GLY A 63 6.74 -7.57 -6.76
CA GLY A 63 7.90 -6.69 -6.62
C GLY A 63 8.37 -6.47 -5.19
N TYR A 64 7.90 -7.25 -4.20
CA TYR A 64 8.31 -7.11 -2.80
C TYR A 64 8.72 -8.41 -2.10
N SER A 65 8.31 -9.60 -2.55
CA SER A 65 8.60 -10.85 -1.84
C SER A 65 10.10 -11.07 -1.58
N GLY A 66 10.41 -11.62 -0.41
CA GLY A 66 11.77 -11.91 0.04
C GLY A 66 12.50 -10.72 0.66
N ILE A 67 11.86 -9.55 0.72
CA ILE A 67 12.45 -8.35 1.33
C ILE A 67 11.84 -8.15 2.73
N PRO A 68 12.66 -7.98 3.79
CA PRO A 68 12.16 -7.71 5.13
C PRO A 68 11.27 -6.47 5.21
N GLY A 69 10.02 -6.64 5.63
CA GLY A 69 9.02 -5.58 5.71
C GLY A 69 7.59 -6.10 5.66
N TRP A 70 6.63 -5.18 5.67
CA TRP A 70 5.21 -5.47 5.56
C TRP A 70 4.67 -4.95 4.23
N ALA A 71 3.60 -5.55 3.75
CA ALA A 71 2.85 -5.07 2.60
C ALA A 71 1.34 -5.19 2.81
N VAL A 72 0.58 -4.20 2.35
CA VAL A 72 -0.83 -4.38 2.01
C VAL A 72 -0.88 -4.60 0.51
N GLU A 73 -1.17 -5.82 0.09
CA GLU A 73 -1.26 -6.18 -1.32
C GLU A 73 -2.69 -6.05 -1.84
N PHE A 74 -2.79 -5.73 -3.12
CA PHE A 74 -3.99 -5.63 -3.93
C PHE A 74 -3.79 -6.64 -5.05
N ASP A 75 -4.04 -7.90 -4.73
CA ASP A 75 -3.75 -9.03 -5.60
C ASP A 75 -4.92 -9.29 -6.55
N THR A 76 -4.58 -9.34 -7.84
CA THR A 76 -5.52 -9.51 -8.92
C THR A 76 -5.51 -10.91 -9.53
N HIS A 77 -4.57 -11.74 -9.11
CA HIS A 77 -4.37 -13.07 -9.63
C HIS A 77 -4.47 -14.10 -8.50
N TYR A 78 -4.79 -15.32 -8.88
CA TYR A 78 -4.58 -16.46 -8.01
C TYR A 78 -4.06 -17.59 -8.88
N VAL A 79 -3.08 -18.34 -8.39
CA VAL A 79 -2.60 -19.51 -9.10
C VAL A 79 -3.45 -20.71 -8.69
N TYR A 80 -4.20 -21.30 -9.63
CA TYR A 80 -4.99 -22.49 -9.35
C TYR A 80 -4.11 -23.63 -8.81
N GLY A 81 -4.42 -24.11 -7.59
CA GLY A 81 -3.64 -25.14 -6.90
C GLY A 81 -2.49 -24.60 -6.03
N ASN A 82 -2.28 -23.28 -5.99
CA ASN A 82 -1.43 -22.64 -5.00
C ASN A 82 -2.21 -22.49 -3.68
N PRO A 83 -1.75 -23.05 -2.55
CA PRO A 83 -2.49 -23.00 -1.29
C PRO A 83 -2.45 -21.63 -0.60
N TRP A 84 -1.61 -20.69 -1.07
CA TRP A 84 -1.40 -19.41 -0.39
C TRP A 84 -2.50 -18.40 -0.74
N ASP A 85 -2.88 -18.26 -2.01
CA ASP A 85 -3.92 -17.33 -2.42
C ASP A 85 -5.32 -17.93 -2.36
N PRO A 86 -6.34 -17.17 -1.93
CA PRO A 86 -7.71 -17.55 -2.18
C PRO A 86 -8.00 -17.55 -3.70
N PRO A 87 -9.00 -18.33 -4.19
CA PRO A 87 -9.32 -18.44 -5.61
C PRO A 87 -10.12 -17.23 -6.13
N TYR A 88 -9.70 -16.02 -5.77
CA TYR A 88 -10.31 -14.75 -6.14
C TYR A 88 -9.35 -13.58 -5.83
N GLN A 89 -9.55 -12.46 -6.51
CA GLN A 89 -8.87 -11.20 -6.20
C GLN A 89 -9.11 -10.81 -4.75
N HIS A 90 -8.05 -10.35 -4.08
CA HIS A 90 -8.07 -10.12 -2.65
C HIS A 90 -7.14 -8.99 -2.24
N ILE A 91 -7.35 -8.51 -1.02
CA ILE A 91 -6.48 -7.54 -0.36
C ILE A 91 -6.05 -8.14 0.96
N ALA A 92 -4.74 -8.26 1.16
CA ALA A 92 -4.18 -8.89 2.34
C ALA A 92 -3.01 -8.10 2.93
N LEU A 93 -2.78 -8.34 4.22
CA LEU A 93 -1.56 -7.99 4.91
C LEU A 93 -0.61 -9.16 4.80
N THR A 94 0.61 -8.90 4.34
CA THR A 94 1.68 -9.90 4.26
C THR A 94 2.94 -9.42 4.98
N GLU A 95 3.76 -10.39 5.38
CA GLU A 95 5.06 -10.14 6.00
C GLU A 95 6.17 -10.84 5.20
N ILE A 96 7.14 -10.05 4.73
CA ILE A 96 8.32 -10.46 3.94
C ILE A 96 7.99 -11.02 2.54
N HIS A 97 7.05 -11.95 2.47
CA HIS A 97 6.66 -12.74 1.30
C HIS A 97 5.17 -12.53 1.01
N ALA A 98 4.81 -12.37 -0.27
CA ALA A 98 3.41 -12.37 -0.72
C ALA A 98 2.68 -13.65 -0.35
N GLU A 99 3.40 -14.78 -0.30
CA GLU A 99 2.85 -16.07 0.12
C GLU A 99 2.59 -16.16 1.64
N ASN A 100 3.05 -15.17 2.43
CA ASN A 100 2.91 -15.16 3.89
C ASN A 100 1.80 -14.19 4.32
N HIS A 101 0.55 -14.57 4.06
CA HIS A 101 -0.63 -13.83 4.48
C HIS A 101 -0.82 -13.87 5.99
N VAL A 102 -0.77 -12.70 6.61
CA VAL A 102 -1.05 -12.50 8.04
C VAL A 102 -2.54 -12.24 8.27
N TYR A 103 -3.19 -11.53 7.32
CA TYR A 103 -4.61 -11.20 7.42
C TYR A 103 -5.22 -10.84 6.07
N PHE A 104 -6.44 -11.33 5.77
CA PHE A 104 -7.20 -10.92 4.59
C PHE A 104 -8.18 -9.80 4.96
N PHE A 105 -8.01 -8.61 4.37
CA PHE A 105 -8.93 -7.49 4.56
C PHE A 105 -10.24 -7.69 3.79
N GLY A 106 -10.18 -8.40 2.67
CA GLY A 106 -11.34 -8.88 1.93
C GLY A 106 -10.96 -9.35 0.54
N GLY A 107 -11.97 -9.76 -0.23
CA GLY A 107 -11.78 -10.29 -1.58
C GLY A 107 -13.11 -10.50 -2.30
N ARG A 108 -13.06 -11.17 -3.45
CA ARG A 108 -14.20 -11.28 -4.39
C ARG A 108 -14.70 -9.92 -4.85
N VAL A 109 -13.77 -8.98 -5.00
CA VAL A 109 -13.98 -7.63 -5.52
C VAL A 109 -13.22 -7.49 -6.83
N ASP A 110 -13.76 -6.73 -7.77
CA ASP A 110 -13.04 -6.38 -9.00
C ASP A 110 -12.12 -5.19 -8.72
N LEU A 111 -10.82 -5.45 -8.69
CA LEU A 111 -9.77 -4.45 -8.45
C LEU A 111 -9.27 -3.78 -9.73
N ARG A 112 -9.90 -4.03 -10.89
CA ARG A 112 -9.32 -3.76 -12.19
C ARG A 112 -10.10 -2.78 -13.07
N ASN A 113 -9.38 -2.27 -14.07
CA ASN A 113 -9.87 -1.44 -15.19
C ASN A 113 -10.59 -0.15 -14.77
N ARG A 114 -10.26 0.37 -13.59
CA ARG A 114 -10.76 1.64 -13.08
C ARG A 114 -9.75 2.27 -12.13
N TRP A 115 -9.78 3.59 -12.05
CA TRP A 115 -9.01 4.31 -11.03
C TRP A 115 -9.72 4.18 -9.70
N MET A 116 -9.05 3.57 -8.73
CA MET A 116 -9.56 3.28 -7.40
C MET A 116 -8.90 4.17 -6.37
N TYR A 117 -9.57 4.39 -5.24
CA TYR A 117 -9.02 5.10 -4.11
C TYR A 117 -8.80 4.11 -2.96
N ALA A 118 -7.62 4.13 -2.36
CA ALA A 118 -7.33 3.35 -1.15
C ALA A 118 -6.80 4.24 -0.04
N ARG A 119 -7.16 3.86 1.18
CA ARG A 119 -6.63 4.41 2.43
C ARG A 119 -6.09 3.28 3.29
N VAL A 120 -4.84 3.41 3.70
CA VAL A 120 -4.22 2.54 4.70
C VAL A 120 -3.81 3.41 5.88
N ALA A 121 -4.43 3.20 7.03
CA ALA A 121 -4.20 3.99 8.23
C ALA A 121 -3.74 3.10 9.38
N PHE A 122 -2.74 3.53 10.13
CA PHE A 122 -2.23 2.82 11.28
C PHE A 122 -2.29 3.69 12.53
N THR A 123 -2.68 3.07 13.64
CA THR A 123 -2.59 3.66 14.98
C THR A 123 -1.79 2.72 15.88
N ALA A 124 -0.61 3.16 16.29
CA ALA A 124 0.20 2.52 17.31
C ALA A 124 -0.50 2.62 18.66
N LEU A 125 -0.52 1.50 19.38
CA LEU A 125 -1.04 1.39 20.74
C LEU A 125 0.11 1.21 21.73
N GLU A 126 1.09 0.37 21.36
CA GLU A 126 2.27 0.10 22.18
C GLU A 126 3.50 -0.10 21.28
N ARG A 127 4.69 0.12 21.83
CA ARG A 127 5.94 -0.05 21.08
C ARG A 127 7.08 -0.55 21.95
N ASN A 128 7.94 -1.35 21.35
CA ASN A 128 9.27 -1.64 21.87
C ASN A 128 10.33 -1.30 20.78
N SER A 129 11.58 -1.67 21.02
CA SER A 129 12.69 -1.36 20.10
C SER A 129 12.61 -2.07 18.75
N THR A 130 11.86 -3.17 18.66
CA THR A 130 11.83 -4.06 17.48
C THR A 130 10.43 -4.24 16.90
N HIS A 131 9.38 -3.93 17.65
CA HIS A 131 7.99 -4.11 17.23
C HIS A 131 7.09 -2.95 17.65
N ILE A 132 6.02 -2.75 16.89
CA ILE A 132 4.92 -1.83 17.20
C ILE A 132 3.64 -2.65 17.24
N TYR A 133 2.92 -2.61 18.35
CA TYR A 133 1.56 -3.13 18.44
C TYR A 133 0.59 -2.03 18.04
N GLY A 134 -0.34 -2.32 17.13
CA GLY A 134 -1.28 -1.32 16.68
C GLY A 134 -2.37 -1.86 15.77
N ARG A 135 -3.27 -0.97 15.38
CA ARG A 135 -4.37 -1.24 14.46
C ARG A 135 -4.06 -0.68 13.08
N LEU A 136 -4.06 -1.54 12.07
CA LEU A 136 -3.99 -1.20 10.66
C LEU A 136 -5.39 -1.30 10.05
N GLN A 137 -5.90 -0.20 9.53
CA GLN A 137 -7.20 -0.07 8.86
C GLN A 137 -6.96 0.10 7.36
N VAL A 138 -7.67 -0.69 6.56
CA VAL A 138 -7.68 -0.59 5.10
C VAL A 138 -9.10 -0.27 4.65
N THR A 139 -9.24 0.76 3.82
CA THR A 139 -10.49 1.12 3.17
C THR A 139 -10.25 1.33 1.68
N VAL A 140 -11.09 0.74 0.83
CA VAL A 140 -10.96 0.82 -0.63
C VAL A 140 -12.30 1.20 -1.24
N TRP A 141 -12.27 2.18 -2.13
CA TRP A 141 -13.42 2.63 -2.91
C TRP A 141 -13.26 2.21 -4.37
N ASP A 142 -14.38 1.83 -4.99
CA ASP A 142 -14.42 1.34 -6.38
C ASP A 142 -14.00 2.39 -7.41
N ARG A 143 -14.03 3.68 -7.04
CA ARG A 143 -13.66 4.80 -7.88
C ARG A 143 -12.89 5.87 -7.11
N ALA A 144 -12.16 6.68 -7.86
CA ALA A 144 -11.52 7.89 -7.38
C ALA A 144 -11.95 9.09 -8.21
N ASP A 145 -12.20 10.21 -7.55
CA ASP A 145 -12.19 11.52 -8.20
C ASP A 145 -10.74 11.99 -8.34
N ARG A 146 -10.18 11.86 -9.54
CA ARG A 146 -8.79 12.24 -9.84
C ARG A 146 -8.57 13.75 -9.86
N GLN A 147 -9.62 14.55 -10.00
CA GLN A 147 -9.53 16.00 -9.99
C GLN A 147 -9.50 16.54 -8.56
N ASN A 148 -10.39 16.02 -7.70
CA ASN A 148 -10.49 16.44 -6.31
C ASN A 148 -9.64 15.58 -5.35
N LEU A 149 -8.94 14.57 -5.87
CA LEU A 149 -8.05 13.68 -5.11
C LEU A 149 -8.76 13.00 -3.94
N ALA A 150 -9.98 12.52 -4.19
CA ALA A 150 -10.91 12.06 -3.17
C ALA A 150 -11.53 10.70 -3.54
N PRO A 151 -11.97 9.90 -2.54
CA PRO A 151 -12.72 8.69 -2.81
C PRO A 151 -14.05 9.02 -3.49
N LEU A 152 -14.45 8.19 -4.45
CA LEU A 152 -15.73 8.28 -5.14
C LEU A 152 -16.38 6.89 -5.20
N GLY A 153 -17.71 6.84 -5.29
CA GLY A 153 -18.42 5.57 -5.44
C GLY A 153 -18.51 4.75 -4.16
N ASN A 154 -18.59 3.43 -4.31
CA ASN A 154 -18.90 2.53 -3.19
C ASN A 154 -17.65 2.06 -2.47
N VAL A 155 -17.75 1.89 -1.16
CA VAL A 155 -16.73 1.21 -0.35
C VAL A 155 -16.79 -0.27 -0.66
N LEU A 156 -15.71 -0.81 -1.22
CA LEU A 156 -15.55 -2.25 -1.48
C LEU A 156 -15.03 -2.97 -0.25
N ILE A 157 -14.04 -2.37 0.43
CA ILE A 157 -13.38 -2.93 1.61
C ILE A 157 -13.37 -1.88 2.70
N ASN A 158 -13.69 -2.29 3.92
CA ASN A 158 -13.49 -1.50 5.14
C ASN A 158 -13.21 -2.45 6.30
N SER A 159 -11.93 -2.80 6.47
CA SER A 159 -11.51 -3.84 7.40
C SER A 159 -10.23 -3.45 8.13
N SER A 160 -10.03 -3.99 9.33
CA SER A 160 -8.84 -3.72 10.11
C SER A 160 -8.26 -4.96 10.76
N TYR A 161 -6.94 -4.95 10.88
CA TYR A 161 -6.16 -5.90 11.62
C TYR A 161 -5.47 -5.21 12.80
N THR A 162 -5.47 -5.84 13.97
CA THR A 162 -4.74 -5.37 15.15
C THR A 162 -3.74 -6.44 15.54
N GLY A 163 -2.47 -6.08 15.64
CA GLY A 163 -1.41 -7.04 15.89
C GLY A 163 -0.04 -6.40 16.08
N TRP A 164 0.97 -7.26 16.22
CA TRP A 164 2.37 -6.86 16.33
C TRP A 164 3.01 -6.77 14.95
N PHE A 165 3.63 -5.63 14.68
CA PHE A 165 4.36 -5.36 13.44
C PHE A 165 5.85 -5.23 13.77
N LYS A 166 6.66 -6.14 13.24
CA LYS A 166 8.11 -6.03 13.35
C LYS A 166 8.64 -4.88 12.51
N ILE A 167 9.57 -4.12 13.07
CA ILE A 167 10.23 -2.99 12.42
C ILE A 167 11.46 -3.55 11.68
N TYR A 168 11.40 -3.63 10.35
CA TYR A 168 12.54 -4.07 9.54
C TYR A 168 13.35 -2.89 9.00
N GLY A 169 12.67 -1.91 8.40
CA GLY A 169 13.28 -0.75 7.78
C GLY A 169 12.51 0.55 7.99
N HIS A 170 12.97 1.60 7.30
CA HIS A 170 12.46 2.98 7.46
C HIS A 170 11.97 3.57 6.14
N TYR A 171 11.43 2.72 5.27
CA TYR A 171 10.86 3.12 4.00
C TYR A 171 9.37 2.80 3.93
N LEU A 172 8.68 3.71 3.27
CA LEU A 172 7.31 3.57 2.78
C LEU A 172 7.39 3.57 1.25
N GLY A 173 6.60 2.74 0.59
CA GLY A 173 6.66 2.72 -0.87
C GLY A 173 5.55 1.90 -1.48
N PHE A 174 5.66 1.71 -2.78
CA PHE A 174 4.80 0.84 -3.54
C PHE A 174 5.63 -0.10 -4.40
N SER A 175 5.07 -1.26 -4.67
CA SER A 175 5.61 -2.17 -5.68
C SER A 175 4.48 -2.77 -6.50
N ALA A 176 4.82 -3.28 -7.67
CA ALA A 176 3.91 -4.03 -8.51
C ALA A 176 4.70 -4.98 -9.38
N ALA A 177 4.03 -6.00 -9.90
CA ALA A 177 4.63 -6.92 -10.84
C ALA A 177 3.64 -7.43 -11.88
N THR A 178 4.22 -7.94 -12.96
CA THR A 178 3.59 -8.80 -13.95
C THR A 178 4.37 -10.10 -14.04
N GLY A 179 3.72 -11.16 -14.51
CA GLY A 179 4.23 -12.53 -14.44
C GLY A 179 4.09 -13.23 -15.77
N GLY A 180 3.53 -14.44 -15.71
CA GLY A 180 3.11 -15.19 -16.90
C GLY A 180 1.95 -14.54 -17.65
N GLN A 181 1.20 -13.68 -16.97
CA GLN A 181 0.16 -12.82 -17.50
C GLN A 181 0.54 -11.36 -17.24
N ARG A 182 0.01 -10.47 -18.07
CA ARG A 182 0.40 -9.05 -18.06
C ARG A 182 -0.70 -8.22 -17.45
N ASP A 183 -0.35 -7.10 -16.81
CA ASP A 183 -1.25 -5.98 -16.58
C ASP A 183 -0.46 -4.69 -16.39
N SER A 184 -1.12 -3.53 -16.44
CA SER A 184 -0.46 -2.27 -16.08
C SER A 184 -0.79 -1.86 -14.66
N HIS A 185 0.22 -1.32 -13.97
CA HIS A 185 0.10 -0.88 -12.58
C HIS A 185 0.56 0.56 -12.46
N ALA A 186 -0.33 1.45 -12.05
CA ALA A 186 -0.06 2.87 -11.99
C ALA A 186 -0.56 3.50 -10.69
N LEU A 187 0.23 4.45 -10.19
CA LEU A 187 -0.20 5.44 -9.20
C LEU A 187 -0.44 6.75 -9.91
N TRP A 188 -1.58 7.38 -9.60
CA TRP A 188 -1.89 8.74 -10.04
C TRP A 188 -1.51 9.77 -8.98
N TRP A 189 -1.73 9.41 -7.73
CA TRP A 189 -1.60 10.32 -6.59
C TRP A 189 -1.37 9.54 -5.31
N THR A 190 -0.64 10.14 -4.37
CA THR A 190 -0.45 9.63 -3.01
C THR A 190 -0.41 10.81 -2.04
N ARG A 191 -0.86 10.59 -0.80
CA ARG A 191 -0.68 11.50 0.32
C ARG A 191 -0.34 10.69 1.56
N VAL A 192 0.62 11.20 2.34
CA VAL A 192 1.02 10.59 3.60
C VAL A 192 0.78 11.58 4.73
N GLU A 193 -0.03 11.17 5.69
CA GLU A 193 -0.36 11.98 6.85
C GLU A 193 0.26 11.30 8.06
N VAL A 194 0.98 12.04 8.89
CA VAL A 194 1.68 11.47 10.04
C VAL A 194 1.41 12.29 11.29
N CYS A 195 1.28 11.63 12.42
CA CYS A 195 1.10 12.29 13.71
C CYS A 195 2.23 11.84 14.64
N PRO A 196 3.18 12.74 14.98
CA PRO A 196 4.29 12.40 15.86
C PRO A 196 3.78 12.02 17.24
N ALA A 197 4.46 11.08 17.90
CA ALA A 197 4.11 10.76 19.28
C ALA A 197 4.22 12.03 20.14
N PRO A 198 3.26 12.29 21.05
CA PRO A 198 3.33 13.45 21.94
C PRO A 198 4.66 13.47 22.69
N VAL A 199 5.45 14.54 22.52
CA VAL A 199 6.61 14.79 23.38
C VAL A 199 6.08 15.54 24.60
N GLY A 200 6.11 14.92 25.78
CA GLY A 200 5.66 15.58 27.02
C GLY A 200 4.14 15.72 27.18
N GLY A 201 3.33 14.92 26.48
CA GLY A 201 1.87 14.88 26.65
C GLY A 201 1.10 15.94 25.84
N VAL A 202 1.78 16.79 25.06
CA VAL A 202 1.13 17.68 24.10
C VAL A 202 1.04 16.96 22.76
N VAL A 203 -0.20 16.70 22.31
CA VAL A 203 -0.46 16.23 20.94
C VAL A 203 -0.23 17.43 20.02
N GLU A 204 0.88 17.45 19.29
CA GLU A 204 0.94 18.31 18.11
C GLU A 204 0.05 17.68 17.04
N ASP A 205 -1.10 18.31 16.81
CA ASP A 205 -2.04 17.88 15.79
C ASP A 205 -1.39 17.95 14.41
N HIS A 206 -1.33 16.77 13.77
CA HIS A 206 -1.15 16.50 12.35
C HIS A 206 0.04 17.20 11.66
N THR A 207 1.12 16.47 11.45
CA THR A 207 2.12 16.84 10.44
C THR A 207 1.70 16.25 9.09
N TRP A 208 1.34 17.10 8.14
CA TRP A 208 1.02 16.65 6.78
C TRP A 208 2.33 16.53 5.96
N LEU A 209 2.57 15.37 5.36
CA LEU A 209 3.57 15.22 4.30
C LEU A 209 2.84 14.85 3.00
N LEU A 210 2.41 15.86 2.26
CA LEU A 210 1.87 15.62 0.93
C LEU A 210 3.03 15.22 0.00
N LEU A 211 3.03 13.99 -0.48
CA LEU A 211 3.94 13.51 -1.52
C LEU A 211 3.15 13.22 -2.80
N LEU A 212 3.07 14.20 -3.70
CA LEU A 212 2.50 14.01 -5.03
C LEU A 212 3.45 13.16 -5.88
N ILE A 213 3.02 11.94 -6.22
CA ILE A 213 3.67 11.10 -7.23
C ILE A 213 2.68 10.98 -8.41
N GLY A 214 2.84 11.85 -9.41
CA GLY A 214 2.05 11.83 -10.66
C GLY A 214 2.41 12.98 -11.60
N ALA A 215 2.82 12.63 -12.83
CA ALA A 215 3.12 13.40 -14.07
C ALA A 215 3.80 14.80 -14.04
N THR A 216 3.66 15.61 -13.00
CA THR A 216 4.23 16.97 -12.93
C THR A 216 4.42 17.35 -11.48
N LEU A 217 5.68 17.58 -11.09
CA LEU A 217 6.16 17.99 -9.75
C LEU A 217 6.08 16.93 -8.64
N VAL A 218 7.26 16.49 -8.19
CA VAL A 218 7.47 16.08 -6.81
C VAL A 218 7.65 17.35 -6.00
N THR A 219 6.66 17.72 -5.18
CA THR A 219 6.82 18.78 -4.17
C THR A 219 6.46 18.19 -2.83
N ALA A 220 7.46 18.07 -1.95
CA ALA A 220 7.19 17.88 -0.54
C ALA A 220 6.83 19.26 0.02
N LEU A 221 5.54 19.51 0.27
CA LEU A 221 5.11 20.72 0.98
C LEU A 221 5.03 20.39 2.47
N TYR A 222 5.97 20.91 3.25
CA TYR A 222 5.93 20.86 4.71
C TYR A 222 5.05 22.02 5.19
N LEU A 223 3.85 21.73 5.66
CA LEU A 223 2.98 22.74 6.28
C LEU A 223 2.84 22.41 7.77
N GLN A 224 3.60 23.13 8.60
CA GLN A 224 3.42 23.11 10.05
C GLN A 224 2.35 24.16 10.39
N ARG A 225 1.15 23.72 10.81
CA ARG A 225 0.17 24.64 11.41
C ARG A 225 0.51 24.77 12.88
N HIS A 226 1.07 25.91 13.26
CA HIS A 226 1.06 26.33 14.66
C HIS A 226 -0.35 26.82 14.99
N ILE A 227 -1.08 26.09 15.82
CA ILE A 227 -2.25 26.63 16.52
C ILE A 227 -1.68 27.31 17.78
N LEU A 228 -1.84 28.63 17.84
CA LEU A 228 -1.51 29.46 19.00
C LEU A 228 -2.50 29.21 20.15
#